data_AF-A0A0M0EEP7-F1
#
_entry.id   AF-A0A0M0EEP7-F1
#
_cell.length_a   1.000
_cell.length_b   1.000
_cell.length_c   1.000
_cell.angle_alpha   90.00
_cell.angle_beta   90.00
_cell.angle_gamma   90.00
#
_symmetry.space_group_name_H-M   'P 1'
#
loop_
_entity.id
_entity.type
_entity.pdbx_description
1 polymer ?
#
loop_
_entity_poly.entity_id
_entity_poly.type
_entity_poly.pdbx_seq_one_letter_code
_entity_poly.pdbx_strand_id
1 'polypeptide(L)'
;MTDTPLPQLRTAQRVVVKIGSALIVDPEQAAPRQAWLDSVAQDIAALRAQGTEVVVVSSGAIALARHQLGLTRRVLRLEEKQAAASVGQIRLAQAWTDALSRFDITAAQLLLTPDDTENRNRYLNARASLNTLLALGCVPIINENDAIATTEIRFGDNDRLAARVAEMINADQLVLLSDIDGLYTADPRNNTDARHLPVVAELTDSIEAMGGAPPPGYSSGGMRTKLMAARIATQSGCAMAITQGQPLHPLARLRDGGRCTWFLPATDARSARKSWIAGSLTPAGQAVIDDGAIRALTMGSSLLPAGVTAVTGDFDRGDLIAVMDRQGNRIACGLAAYAADDARRIAGHQSDEIEDLLGWQGADELIHRDDLVLLMRTESATS
;
A
#
# COMPACT_ATOMS: atom_id res chain seq x y z
N MET A 1 1.47 23.75 19.80
CA MET A 1 2.12 22.44 19.58
C MET A 1 1.02 21.42 19.74
N THR A 2 0.46 20.93 18.64
CA THR A 2 -0.57 19.88 18.67
C THR A 2 0.10 18.60 19.15
N ASP A 3 -0.39 18.08 20.27
CA ASP A 3 0.11 16.90 20.99
C ASP A 3 -0.28 15.63 20.21
N THR A 4 0.15 15.52 18.95
CA THR A 4 -0.12 14.34 18.13
C THR A 4 0.82 13.24 18.61
N PRO A 5 0.30 12.14 19.19
CA PRO A 5 1.15 11.07 19.68
C PRO A 5 1.96 10.51 18.51
N LEU A 6 3.25 10.26 18.75
CA LEU A 6 4.12 9.68 17.73
C LEU A 6 3.59 8.31 17.29
N PRO A 7 3.70 7.97 15.99
CA PRO A 7 3.32 6.65 15.51
C PRO A 7 4.08 5.55 16.27
N GLN A 8 3.38 4.47 16.61
CA GLN A 8 3.96 3.30 17.26
C GLN A 8 3.54 2.05 16.51
N LEU A 9 4.49 1.15 16.25
CA LEU A 9 4.19 -0.14 15.60
C LEU A 9 3.22 -0.99 16.42
N ARG A 10 3.22 -0.84 17.76
CA ARG A 10 2.35 -1.61 18.68
C ARG A 10 0.86 -1.34 18.49
N THR A 11 0.51 -0.20 17.91
CA THR A 11 -0.88 0.21 17.72
C THR A 11 -1.26 0.26 16.24
N ALA A 12 -0.41 -0.23 15.34
CA ALA A 12 -0.69 -0.25 13.92
C ALA A 12 -1.66 -1.38 13.58
N GLN A 13 -2.73 -1.08 12.83
CA GLN A 13 -3.65 -2.10 12.33
C GLN A 13 -3.13 -2.70 11.04
N ARG A 14 -2.54 -1.88 10.16
CA ARG A 14 -1.96 -2.32 8.88
C ARG A 14 -0.61 -1.66 8.60
N VAL A 15 0.41 -2.48 8.36
CA VAL A 15 1.80 -2.04 8.13
C VAL A 15 2.34 -2.55 6.80
N VAL A 16 2.92 -1.64 6.02
CA VAL A 16 3.76 -2.00 4.87
C VAL A 16 5.23 -1.92 5.29
N VAL A 17 6.01 -2.96 5.01
CA VAL A 17 7.44 -3.03 5.31
C VAL A 17 8.23 -3.14 4.01
N LYS A 18 9.03 -2.13 3.69
CA LYS A 18 9.90 -2.14 2.52
C LYS A 18 11.29 -2.62 2.90
N ILE A 19 11.79 -3.57 2.11
CA ILE A 19 13.09 -4.21 2.30
C ILE A 19 13.93 -4.06 1.03
N GLY A 20 15.09 -3.41 1.17
CA GLY A 20 16.05 -3.26 0.08
C GLY A 20 16.87 -4.53 -0.20
N SER A 21 17.39 -4.65 -1.42
CA SER A 21 18.16 -5.82 -1.87
C SER A 21 19.40 -6.10 -1.02
N ALA A 22 20.08 -5.06 -0.54
CA ALA A 22 21.26 -5.16 0.31
C ALA A 22 20.99 -5.80 1.68
N LEU A 23 19.74 -5.78 2.15
CA LEU A 23 19.35 -6.37 3.44
C LEU A 23 19.02 -7.86 3.32
N ILE A 24 18.48 -8.27 2.17
CA ILE A 24 18.00 -9.64 1.98
C ILE A 24 19.00 -10.53 1.25
N VAL A 25 19.90 -9.97 0.43
CA VAL A 25 20.85 -10.74 -0.37
C VAL A 25 22.27 -10.59 0.15
N ASP A 26 22.98 -11.70 0.27
CA ASP A 26 24.43 -11.73 0.38
C ASP A 26 25.02 -11.55 -1.03
N PRO A 27 25.72 -10.44 -1.31
CA PRO A 27 26.24 -10.15 -2.64
C PRO A 27 27.37 -11.08 -3.08
N GLU A 28 28.11 -11.68 -2.14
CA GLU A 28 29.21 -12.60 -2.43
C GLU A 28 28.66 -13.97 -2.80
N GLN A 29 27.65 -14.44 -2.06
CA GLN A 29 27.07 -15.77 -2.26
C GLN A 29 25.88 -15.80 -3.24
N ALA A 30 25.35 -14.64 -3.64
CA ALA A 30 24.11 -14.55 -4.41
C ALA A 30 22.94 -15.31 -3.75
N ALA A 31 22.91 -15.31 -2.43
CA ALA A 31 22.02 -16.12 -1.62
C ALA A 31 21.23 -15.24 -0.63
N PRO A 32 20.03 -15.66 -0.21
CA PRO A 32 19.32 -14.97 0.85
C PRO A 32 20.13 -14.99 2.15
N ARG A 33 20.13 -13.87 2.88
CA ARG A 33 20.67 -13.78 4.24
C ARG A 33 19.70 -14.46 5.21
N GLN A 34 19.74 -15.79 5.28
CA GLN A 34 18.71 -16.59 5.94
C GLN A 34 18.45 -16.16 7.40
N ALA A 35 19.50 -16.00 8.21
CA ALA A 35 19.35 -15.58 9.61
C ALA A 35 18.65 -14.23 9.77
N TRP A 36 18.90 -13.29 8.84
CA TRP A 36 18.22 -12.00 8.84
C TRP A 36 16.76 -12.14 8.43
N LEU A 37 16.48 -12.91 7.38
CA LEU A 37 15.12 -13.17 6.90
C LEU A 37 14.26 -13.87 7.97
N ASP A 38 14.82 -14.86 8.65
CA ASP A 38 14.17 -15.57 9.77
C ASP A 38 13.85 -14.60 10.90
N SER A 39 14.76 -13.67 11.23
CA SER A 39 14.52 -12.66 12.27
C SER A 39 13.38 -11.70 11.91
N VAL A 40 13.26 -11.34 10.63
CA VAL A 40 12.15 -10.49 10.13
C VAL A 40 10.84 -11.27 10.11
N ALA A 41 10.85 -12.53 9.68
CA ALA A 41 9.66 -13.39 9.74
C ALA A 41 9.14 -13.55 11.18
N GLN A 42 10.04 -13.69 12.16
CA GLN A 42 9.68 -13.70 13.58
C GLN A 42 9.06 -12.38 14.03
N ASP A 43 9.60 -11.24 13.60
CA ASP A 43 9.01 -9.93 13.91
C ASP A 43 7.62 -9.77 13.30
N ILE A 44 7.43 -10.20 12.05
CA ILE A 44 6.14 -10.20 11.36
C ILE A 44 5.14 -11.07 12.11
N ALA A 45 5.54 -12.28 12.53
CA ALA A 45 4.71 -13.16 13.34
C ALA A 45 4.28 -12.50 14.65
N ALA A 46 5.20 -11.79 15.33
CA ALA A 46 4.89 -11.09 16.57
C ALA A 46 3.91 -9.92 16.38
N LEU A 47 3.95 -9.21 15.25
CA LEU A 47 2.96 -8.19 14.90
C LEU A 47 1.60 -8.80 14.57
N ARG A 48 1.58 -9.87 13.77
CA ARG A 48 0.34 -10.59 13.42
C ARG A 48 -0.36 -11.18 14.64
N ALA A 49 0.39 -11.68 15.61
CA ALA A 49 -0.18 -12.16 16.88
C ALA A 49 -0.91 -11.06 17.69
N GLN A 50 -0.65 -9.78 17.38
CA GLN A 50 -1.35 -8.62 17.97
C GLN A 50 -2.55 -8.17 17.12
N GLY A 51 -2.84 -8.84 16.00
CA GLY A 51 -3.90 -8.47 15.07
C GLY A 51 -3.47 -7.50 13.96
N THR A 52 -2.17 -7.18 13.85
CA THR A 52 -1.66 -6.31 12.77
C THR A 52 -1.58 -7.06 11.46
N GLU A 53 -2.16 -6.50 10.40
CA GLU A 53 -1.98 -6.93 9.02
C GLU A 53 -0.64 -6.42 8.48
N VAL A 54 0.15 -7.29 7.84
CA VAL A 54 1.49 -6.95 7.36
C VAL A 54 1.62 -7.26 5.87
N VAL A 55 2.14 -6.30 5.12
CA VAL A 55 2.52 -6.42 3.71
C VAL A 55 4.01 -6.15 3.57
N VAL A 56 4.72 -6.98 2.81
CA VAL A 56 6.15 -6.81 2.56
C VAL A 56 6.38 -6.37 1.12
N VAL A 57 7.19 -5.34 0.92
CA VAL A 57 7.69 -4.92 -0.40
C VAL A 57 9.17 -5.23 -0.45
N SER A 58 9.53 -6.32 -1.13
CA SER A 58 10.89 -6.88 -1.10
C SER A 58 11.59 -6.71 -2.43
N SER A 59 12.72 -6.01 -2.45
CA SER A 59 13.68 -6.08 -3.56
C SER A 59 14.52 -7.37 -3.49
N GLY A 60 15.44 -7.57 -4.43
CA GLY A 60 16.49 -8.60 -4.34
C GLY A 60 16.46 -9.66 -5.42
N ALA A 61 15.39 -9.75 -6.22
CA ALA A 61 15.24 -10.75 -7.28
C ALA A 61 16.47 -10.79 -8.21
N ILE A 62 16.81 -9.68 -8.86
CA ILE A 62 17.97 -9.61 -9.76
C ILE A 62 19.26 -10.08 -9.04
N ALA A 63 19.53 -9.59 -7.84
CA ALA A 63 20.75 -9.92 -7.10
C ALA A 63 20.89 -11.43 -6.80
N LEU A 64 19.77 -12.12 -6.57
CA LEU A 64 19.75 -13.57 -6.35
C LEU A 64 20.05 -14.38 -7.63
N ALA A 65 19.83 -13.86 -8.83
CA ALA A 65 20.06 -14.63 -10.06
C ALA A 65 21.41 -14.35 -10.75
N ARG A 66 22.05 -13.21 -10.44
CA ARG A 66 23.21 -12.71 -11.20
C ARG A 66 24.34 -13.72 -11.37
N HIS A 67 24.81 -14.31 -10.27
CA HIS A 67 25.93 -15.26 -10.31
C HIS A 67 25.56 -16.55 -11.03
N GLN A 68 24.36 -17.08 -10.78
CA GLN A 68 23.84 -18.29 -11.44
C GLN A 68 23.75 -18.12 -12.97
N LEU A 69 23.40 -16.93 -13.44
CA LEU A 69 23.27 -16.61 -14.86
C LEU A 69 24.57 -16.12 -15.52
N GLY A 70 25.68 -16.09 -14.79
CA GLY A 70 26.96 -15.57 -15.30
C GLY A 70 26.96 -14.07 -15.60
N LEU A 71 26.01 -13.31 -15.03
CA LEU A 71 25.82 -11.87 -15.25
C LEU A 71 26.74 -11.05 -14.34
N THR A 72 28.04 -11.15 -14.59
CA THR A 72 29.12 -10.56 -13.76
C THR A 72 29.40 -9.08 -14.05
N ARG A 73 28.89 -8.53 -15.15
CA ARG A 73 29.09 -7.12 -15.53
C ARG A 73 28.49 -6.17 -14.48
N ARG A 74 29.20 -5.08 -14.15
CA ARG A 74 28.74 -4.07 -13.19
C ARG A 74 27.38 -3.46 -13.57
N VAL A 75 27.20 -3.12 -14.85
CA VAL A 75 25.94 -2.62 -15.41
C VAL A 75 25.40 -3.67 -16.38
N LEU A 76 24.18 -4.14 -16.12
CA LEU A 76 23.48 -5.09 -16.97
C LEU A 76 22.64 -4.33 -18.00
N ARG A 77 22.49 -4.92 -19.19
CA ARG A 77 21.50 -4.49 -20.18
C ARG A 77 20.08 -4.74 -19.66
N LEU A 78 19.09 -4.09 -20.27
CA LEU A 78 17.69 -4.23 -19.83
C LEU A 78 17.24 -5.69 -19.87
N GLU A 79 17.48 -6.36 -20.98
CA GLU A 79 17.11 -7.76 -21.19
C GLU A 79 17.81 -8.70 -20.21
N GLU A 80 19.05 -8.39 -19.81
CA GLU A 80 19.79 -9.14 -18.79
C GLU A 80 19.18 -8.92 -17.39
N LYS A 81 18.71 -7.71 -17.07
CA LYS A 81 18.00 -7.42 -15.82
C LYS A 81 16.66 -8.16 -15.77
N GLN A 82 15.88 -8.11 -16.84
CA GLN A 82 14.58 -8.79 -16.96
C GLN A 82 14.73 -10.32 -16.80
N ALA A 83 15.73 -10.90 -17.47
CA ALA A 83 16.05 -12.32 -17.34
C ALA A 83 16.47 -12.68 -15.90
N ALA A 84 17.35 -11.88 -15.29
CA ALA A 84 17.76 -12.07 -13.90
C ALA A 84 16.60 -11.92 -12.92
N ALA A 85 15.72 -10.95 -13.14
CA ALA A 85 14.53 -10.76 -12.32
C ALA A 85 13.60 -11.98 -12.39
N SER A 86 13.33 -12.50 -13.59
CA SER A 86 12.47 -13.68 -13.78
C SER A 86 12.97 -14.90 -13.00
N VAL A 87 14.26 -15.20 -13.09
CA VAL A 87 14.88 -16.34 -12.36
C VAL A 87 14.94 -16.06 -10.86
N GLY A 88 15.37 -14.86 -10.49
CA GLY A 88 15.63 -14.52 -9.10
C GLY A 88 14.36 -14.27 -8.29
N GLN A 89 13.26 -13.91 -8.94
CA GLN A 89 11.97 -13.72 -8.28
C GLN A 89 11.41 -15.04 -7.74
N ILE A 90 11.66 -16.17 -8.41
CA ILE A 90 11.32 -17.51 -7.89
C ILE A 90 12.11 -17.78 -6.61
N ARG A 91 13.41 -17.50 -6.60
CA ARG A 91 14.27 -17.68 -5.41
C ARG A 91 13.86 -16.77 -4.26
N LEU A 92 13.49 -15.52 -4.57
CA LEU A 92 13.01 -14.55 -3.58
C LEU A 92 11.70 -15.02 -2.94
N ALA A 93 10.75 -15.49 -3.74
CA ALA A 93 9.47 -16.02 -3.27
C ALA A 93 9.67 -17.28 -2.40
N GLN A 94 10.56 -18.18 -2.81
CA GLN A 94 10.91 -19.36 -2.01
C GLN A 94 11.49 -18.98 -0.65
N ALA A 95 12.46 -18.05 -0.62
CA ALA A 95 13.08 -17.62 0.63
C ALA A 95 12.06 -17.03 1.62
N TRP A 96 11.14 -16.20 1.15
CA TRP A 96 10.06 -15.66 1.98
C TRP A 96 9.10 -16.74 2.46
N THR A 97 8.74 -17.68 1.60
CA THR A 97 7.86 -18.81 1.95
C THR A 97 8.51 -19.69 3.02
N ASP A 98 9.79 -20.01 2.89
CA ASP A 98 10.55 -20.83 3.84
C ASP A 98 10.71 -20.14 5.20
N ALA A 99 10.85 -18.81 5.23
CA ALA A 99 10.97 -18.06 6.46
C ALA A 99 9.62 -17.91 7.19
N LEU A 100 8.55 -17.60 6.45
CA LEU A 100 7.21 -17.36 7.02
C LEU A 100 6.48 -18.65 7.41
N SER A 101 6.66 -19.74 6.67
CA SER A 101 6.02 -21.03 6.97
C SER A 101 6.43 -21.63 8.31
N ARG A 102 7.61 -21.28 8.85
CA ARG A 102 8.06 -21.67 10.19
C ARG A 102 7.18 -21.13 11.32
N PHE A 103 6.36 -20.12 11.02
CA PHE A 103 5.43 -19.48 11.93
C PHE A 103 3.97 -19.69 11.50
N ASP A 104 3.71 -20.69 10.65
CA ASP A 104 2.39 -20.98 10.06
C ASP A 104 1.79 -19.78 9.31
N ILE A 105 2.65 -18.99 8.66
CA ILE A 105 2.25 -17.82 7.88
C ILE A 105 2.38 -18.13 6.39
N THR A 106 1.26 -18.02 5.67
CA THR A 106 1.23 -18.16 4.21
C THR A 106 1.74 -16.88 3.55
N ALA A 107 2.83 -16.98 2.80
CA ALA A 107 3.29 -15.92 1.91
C ALA A 107 2.45 -15.91 0.62
N ALA A 108 2.05 -14.73 0.13
CA ALA A 108 1.32 -14.59 -1.12
C ALA A 108 2.07 -13.64 -2.07
N GLN A 109 2.48 -14.12 -3.24
CA GLN A 109 3.21 -13.30 -4.19
C GLN A 109 2.27 -12.35 -4.95
N LEU A 110 2.70 -11.10 -5.10
CA LEU A 110 2.12 -10.17 -6.05
C LEU A 110 3.22 -9.40 -6.78
N LEU A 111 3.11 -9.25 -8.09
CA LEU A 111 4.02 -8.45 -8.90
C LEU A 111 3.25 -7.28 -9.50
N LEU A 112 3.77 -6.06 -9.32
CA LEU A 112 3.13 -4.84 -9.79
C LEU A 112 4.08 -4.07 -10.70
N THR A 113 3.54 -3.42 -11.71
CA THR A 113 4.23 -2.36 -12.46
C THR A 113 3.75 -0.99 -11.95
N PRO A 114 4.52 0.09 -12.15
CA PRO A 114 4.05 1.44 -11.87
C PRO A 114 2.72 1.76 -12.57
N ASP A 115 2.50 1.29 -13.79
CA ASP A 115 1.24 1.44 -14.53
C ASP A 115 0.04 0.81 -13.81
N ASP A 116 0.25 -0.30 -13.08
CA ASP A 116 -0.80 -0.93 -12.28
C ASP A 116 -1.23 -0.05 -11.09
N THR A 117 -0.37 0.91 -10.69
CA THR A 117 -0.67 1.89 -9.64
C THR A 117 -1.24 3.21 -10.17
N GLU A 118 -1.10 3.48 -11.47
CA GLU A 118 -1.55 4.73 -12.11
C GLU A 118 -2.86 4.54 -12.91
N ASN A 119 -3.09 3.36 -13.48
CA ASN A 119 -4.34 3.02 -14.15
C ASN A 119 -5.44 2.67 -13.13
N ARG A 120 -6.57 3.37 -13.20
CA ARG A 120 -7.70 3.23 -12.26
C ARG A 120 -8.19 1.79 -12.09
N ASN A 121 -8.45 1.08 -13.19
CA ASN A 121 -9.01 -0.28 -13.15
C ASN A 121 -8.00 -1.28 -12.59
N ARG A 122 -6.75 -1.19 -13.02
CA ARG A 122 -5.66 -2.05 -12.52
C ARG A 122 -5.39 -1.81 -11.03
N TYR A 123 -5.41 -0.54 -10.61
CA TYR A 123 -5.28 -0.14 -9.22
C TYR A 123 -6.39 -0.78 -8.35
N LEU A 124 -7.65 -0.69 -8.79
CA LEU A 124 -8.78 -1.27 -8.04
C LEU A 124 -8.70 -2.80 -7.97
N ASN A 125 -8.25 -3.46 -9.03
CA ASN A 125 -8.04 -4.91 -9.05
C ASN A 125 -6.91 -5.35 -8.12
N ALA A 126 -5.76 -4.67 -8.17
CA ALA A 126 -4.63 -4.93 -7.27
C ALA A 126 -5.04 -4.73 -5.80
N ARG A 127 -5.78 -3.66 -5.52
CA ARG A 127 -6.30 -3.37 -4.18
C ARG A 127 -7.23 -4.46 -3.66
N ALA A 128 -8.20 -4.87 -4.48
CA ALA A 128 -9.15 -5.92 -4.11
C ALA A 128 -8.42 -7.24 -3.81
N SER A 129 -7.44 -7.59 -4.65
CA SER A 129 -6.61 -8.79 -4.45
C SER A 129 -5.82 -8.72 -3.15
N LEU A 130 -5.15 -7.59 -2.86
CA LEU A 130 -4.41 -7.39 -1.62
C LEU A 130 -5.30 -7.47 -0.38
N ASN A 131 -6.45 -6.80 -0.37
CA ASN A 131 -7.39 -6.86 0.74
C ASN A 131 -7.92 -8.28 0.97
N THR A 132 -8.19 -9.04 -0.10
CA THR A 132 -8.62 -10.43 -0.01
C THR A 132 -7.53 -11.31 0.59
N LEU A 133 -6.28 -11.16 0.15
CA LEU A 133 -5.14 -11.90 0.72
C LEU A 133 -4.96 -11.62 2.21
N LEU A 134 -5.11 -10.37 2.63
CA LEU A 134 -5.04 -9.97 4.05
C LEU A 134 -6.20 -10.59 4.85
N ALA A 135 -7.42 -10.58 4.32
CA ALA A 135 -8.58 -11.20 4.95
C ALA A 135 -8.44 -12.72 5.09
N LEU A 136 -7.77 -13.38 4.14
CA LEU A 136 -7.40 -14.80 4.21
C LEU A 136 -6.22 -15.07 5.17
N GLY A 137 -5.68 -14.04 5.84
CA GLY A 137 -4.59 -14.16 6.79
C GLY A 137 -3.21 -14.39 6.15
N CYS A 138 -3.06 -14.12 4.85
CA CYS A 138 -1.76 -14.19 4.17
C CYS A 138 -0.90 -12.96 4.48
N VAL A 139 0.42 -13.09 4.26
CA VAL A 139 1.34 -11.94 4.18
C VAL A 139 1.70 -11.74 2.71
N PRO A 140 1.18 -10.69 2.05
CA PRO A 140 1.57 -10.36 0.68
C PRO A 140 3.04 -9.98 0.60
N ILE A 141 3.77 -10.62 -0.32
CA ILE A 141 5.15 -10.33 -0.69
C ILE A 141 5.13 -9.72 -2.08
N ILE A 142 5.30 -8.39 -2.12
CA ILE A 142 5.19 -7.57 -3.31
C ILE A 142 6.58 -7.24 -3.84
N ASN A 143 6.76 -7.33 -5.15
CA ASN A 143 7.92 -6.76 -5.84
C ASN A 143 7.47 -6.10 -7.16
N GLU A 144 8.34 -5.27 -7.74
CA GLU A 144 8.13 -4.76 -9.09
C GLU A 144 8.18 -5.91 -10.09
N ASN A 145 7.32 -5.88 -11.12
CA ASN A 145 7.34 -6.86 -12.20
C ASN A 145 8.45 -6.56 -13.21
N ASP A 146 9.68 -6.62 -12.71
CA ASP A 146 10.93 -6.37 -13.41
C ASP A 146 11.11 -7.24 -14.67
N ALA A 147 10.39 -8.36 -14.80
CA ALA A 147 10.46 -9.23 -15.98
C ALA A 147 9.88 -8.59 -17.25
N ILE A 148 8.92 -7.68 -17.08
CA ILE A 148 8.19 -7.01 -18.19
C ILE A 148 8.26 -5.49 -18.12
N ALA A 149 8.97 -4.93 -17.12
CA ALA A 149 9.17 -3.48 -17.01
C ALA A 149 10.08 -2.95 -18.13
N THR A 150 9.78 -1.76 -18.65
CA THR A 150 10.58 -1.07 -19.68
C THR A 150 11.53 -0.04 -19.03
N THR A 151 12.49 0.51 -19.79
CA THR A 151 13.41 1.55 -19.29
C THR A 151 12.75 2.89 -18.97
N GLU A 152 11.61 3.18 -19.59
CA GLU A 152 10.82 4.41 -19.36
C GLU A 152 10.17 4.38 -17.97
N ILE A 153 9.86 3.17 -17.52
CA ILE A 153 9.41 2.84 -16.17
C ILE A 153 10.66 2.71 -15.30
N ARG A 154 10.78 3.56 -14.28
CA ARG A 154 11.99 3.61 -13.44
C ARG A 154 12.17 2.30 -12.65
N PHE A 155 13.03 1.41 -13.15
CA PHE A 155 13.42 0.18 -12.47
C PHE A 155 13.89 0.42 -11.03
N GLY A 156 13.34 -0.33 -10.08
CA GLY A 156 13.93 -0.54 -8.77
C GLY A 156 13.66 0.56 -7.75
N ASP A 157 12.65 1.39 -7.95
CA ASP A 157 12.18 2.32 -6.91
C ASP A 157 11.09 1.68 -6.03
N ASN A 158 11.49 0.62 -5.33
CA ASN A 158 10.60 -0.05 -4.38
C ASN A 158 10.21 0.84 -3.18
N ASP A 159 10.88 2.00 -2.97
CA ASP A 159 10.44 2.98 -1.97
C ASP A 159 9.09 3.58 -2.41
N ARG A 160 8.99 4.05 -3.66
CA ARG A 160 7.73 4.57 -4.23
C ARG A 160 6.68 3.48 -4.37
N LEU A 161 7.06 2.28 -4.81
CA LEU A 161 6.13 1.14 -4.87
C LEU A 161 5.51 0.88 -3.48
N ALA A 162 6.33 0.86 -2.42
CA ALA A 162 5.83 0.63 -1.07
C ALA A 162 4.89 1.73 -0.57
N ALA A 163 5.15 2.99 -0.92
CA ALA A 163 4.23 4.08 -0.62
C ALA A 163 2.91 3.98 -1.39
N ARG A 164 2.95 3.56 -2.67
CA ARG A 164 1.73 3.33 -3.47
C ARG A 164 0.94 2.14 -2.97
N VAL A 165 1.59 1.07 -2.54
CA VAL A 165 0.94 -0.07 -1.88
C VAL A 165 0.29 0.40 -0.59
N ALA A 166 1.00 1.17 0.25
CA ALA A 166 0.47 1.69 1.51
C ALA A 166 -0.78 2.56 1.28
N GLU A 167 -0.74 3.45 0.30
CA GLU A 167 -1.90 4.24 -0.15
C GLU A 167 -3.04 3.34 -0.63
N MET A 168 -2.74 2.35 -1.47
CA MET A 168 -3.72 1.43 -2.06
C MET A 168 -4.52 0.67 -1.03
N ILE A 169 -3.86 0.19 0.03
CA ILE A 169 -4.49 -0.60 1.08
C ILE A 169 -4.84 0.22 2.33
N ASN A 170 -4.77 1.56 2.27
CA ASN A 170 -5.00 2.44 3.42
C ASN A 170 -4.19 2.04 4.67
N ALA A 171 -2.90 1.69 4.50
CA ALA A 171 -2.05 1.33 5.62
C ALA A 171 -1.92 2.47 6.62
N ASP A 172 -1.76 2.14 7.91
CA ASP A 172 -1.51 3.14 8.94
C ASP A 172 -0.05 3.59 8.93
N GLN A 173 0.86 2.65 8.64
CA GLN A 173 2.29 2.87 8.71
C GLN A 173 3.04 2.18 7.58
N LEU A 174 4.04 2.89 7.03
CA LEU A 174 5.03 2.39 6.10
C LEU A 174 6.40 2.43 6.77
N VAL A 175 7.07 1.28 6.87
CA VAL A 175 8.42 1.19 7.42
C VAL A 175 9.41 0.94 6.28
N LEU A 176 10.33 1.88 6.06
CA LEU A 176 11.45 1.71 5.15
C LEU A 176 12.67 1.23 5.93
N LEU A 177 13.01 -0.05 5.80
CA LEU A 177 14.26 -0.59 6.32
C LEU A 177 15.41 -0.16 5.40
N SER A 178 16.32 0.66 5.91
CA SER A 178 17.41 1.25 5.15
C SER A 178 18.78 0.93 5.76
N ASP A 179 19.81 1.29 5.01
CA ASP A 179 21.19 1.39 5.46
C ASP A 179 21.51 2.62 6.32
N ILE A 180 20.49 3.38 6.72
CA ILE A 180 20.56 4.57 7.57
C ILE A 180 19.37 4.54 8.54
N ASP A 181 19.55 5.11 9.72
CA ASP A 181 18.60 5.13 10.85
C ASP A 181 17.65 6.36 10.84
N GLY A 182 17.58 7.08 9.72
CA GLY A 182 16.66 8.22 9.57
C GLY A 182 17.10 9.24 8.52
N LEU A 183 16.40 10.37 8.53
CA LEU A 183 16.75 11.60 7.84
C LEU A 183 17.68 12.44 8.72
N TYR A 184 18.61 13.11 8.06
CA TYR A 184 19.57 14.02 8.68
C TYR A 184 19.53 15.37 7.97
N THR A 185 19.98 16.43 8.65
CA THR A 185 20.10 17.77 8.07
C THR A 185 21.10 17.84 6.90
N ALA A 186 22.02 16.88 6.80
CA ALA A 186 22.93 16.64 5.69
C ALA A 186 23.33 15.15 5.68
N ASP A 187 23.99 14.64 4.63
CA ASP A 187 24.46 13.25 4.62
C ASP A 187 25.49 13.01 5.75
N PRO A 188 25.19 12.19 6.77
CA PRO A 188 26.07 11.98 7.92
C PRO A 188 27.35 11.21 7.56
N ARG A 189 27.41 10.58 6.37
CA ARG A 189 28.62 9.90 5.87
C ARG A 189 29.69 10.90 5.43
N ASN A 190 29.27 12.10 5.05
CA ASN A 190 30.13 13.13 4.47
C ASN A 190 30.19 14.41 5.33
N ASN A 191 29.28 14.56 6.30
CA ASN A 191 29.21 15.73 7.17
C ASN A 191 29.06 15.30 8.64
N THR A 192 30.08 15.56 9.45
CA THR A 192 30.09 15.23 10.88
C THR A 192 29.13 16.07 11.72
N ASP A 193 28.71 17.23 11.23
CA ASP A 193 27.76 18.12 11.90
C ASP A 193 26.29 17.79 11.53
N ALA A 194 26.07 16.74 10.73
CA ALA A 194 24.74 16.28 10.36
C ALA A 194 23.94 15.86 11.60
N ARG A 195 22.77 16.46 11.79
CA ARG A 195 21.88 16.17 12.91
C ARG A 195 20.73 15.28 12.46
N HIS A 196 20.47 14.23 13.21
CA HIS A 196 19.33 13.34 12.98
C HIS A 196 18.02 14.08 13.27
N LEU A 197 17.02 13.87 12.43
CA LEU A 197 15.68 14.41 12.58
C LEU A 197 14.74 13.29 13.05
N PRO A 198 14.37 13.22 14.33
CA PRO A 198 13.54 12.11 14.82
C PRO A 198 12.10 12.15 14.29
N VAL A 199 11.60 13.34 13.98
CA VAL A 199 10.23 13.57 13.53
C VAL A 199 10.21 14.66 12.47
N VAL A 200 9.47 14.41 11.39
CA VAL A 200 9.14 15.35 10.32
C VAL A 200 7.63 15.48 10.30
N ALA A 201 7.11 16.58 10.83
CA ALA A 201 5.67 16.83 10.87
C ALA A 201 5.11 17.19 9.49
N GLU A 202 5.90 17.88 8.65
CA GLU A 202 5.51 18.32 7.31
C GLU A 202 6.70 18.21 6.36
N LEU A 203 6.44 17.76 5.13
CA LEU A 203 7.42 17.68 4.04
C LEU A 203 7.47 19.02 3.28
N THR A 204 8.20 19.98 3.84
CA THR A 204 8.50 21.26 3.18
C THR A 204 9.57 21.10 2.11
N ASP A 205 9.68 22.07 1.19
CA ASP A 205 10.74 22.11 0.18
C ASP A 205 12.15 22.03 0.80
N SER A 206 12.33 22.61 2.00
CA SER A 206 13.60 22.54 2.73
C SER A 206 13.92 21.13 3.25
N ILE A 207 12.91 20.36 3.68
CA ILE A 207 13.08 18.95 4.05
C ILE A 207 13.37 18.12 2.80
N GLU A 208 12.66 18.35 1.70
CA GLU A 208 12.90 17.62 0.45
C GLU A 208 14.29 17.86 -0.12
N ALA A 209 14.80 19.08 -0.01
CA ALA A 209 16.15 19.44 -0.42
C ALA A 209 17.22 18.61 0.32
N MET A 210 16.96 18.12 1.54
CA MET A 210 17.86 17.23 2.28
C MET A 210 18.07 15.88 1.60
N GLY A 211 17.20 15.50 0.65
CA GLY A 211 17.36 14.30 -0.18
C GLY A 211 18.52 14.36 -1.17
N GLY A 212 19.06 15.56 -1.42
CA GLY A 212 20.20 15.79 -2.30
C GLY A 212 19.91 15.63 -3.80
N ALA A 213 20.93 15.96 -4.61
CA ALA A 213 20.93 15.63 -6.04
C ALA A 213 21.19 14.14 -6.25
N PRO A 214 20.56 13.48 -7.23
CA PRO A 214 20.82 12.06 -7.50
C PRO A 214 22.29 11.88 -7.89
N PRO A 215 23.00 10.87 -7.37
CA PRO A 215 24.32 10.53 -7.86
C PRO A 215 24.24 10.23 -9.37
N PRO A 216 25.17 10.74 -10.20
CA PRO A 216 25.18 10.42 -11.62
C PRO A 216 25.28 8.90 -11.82
N GLY A 217 24.29 8.31 -12.50
CA GLY A 217 24.22 6.88 -12.81
C GLY A 217 23.44 6.00 -11.82
N TYR A 218 22.88 6.56 -10.73
CA TYR A 218 22.04 5.82 -9.78
C TYR A 218 20.61 6.37 -9.83
N SER A 219 19.69 5.66 -10.50
CA SER A 219 18.28 6.06 -10.62
C SER A 219 17.32 5.28 -9.71
N SER A 220 17.85 4.48 -8.78
CA SER A 220 17.09 3.60 -7.88
C SER A 220 17.62 3.72 -6.45
N GLY A 221 16.84 4.28 -5.52
CA GLY A 221 17.19 4.42 -4.10
C GLY A 221 17.86 5.74 -3.69
N GLY A 222 18.30 5.80 -2.44
CA GLY A 222 18.87 7.01 -1.81
C GLY A 222 17.89 7.71 -0.85
N MET A 223 18.25 8.89 -0.35
CA MET A 223 17.36 9.66 0.53
C MET A 223 16.22 10.33 -0.25
N ARG A 224 16.51 10.81 -1.47
CA ARG A 224 15.50 11.42 -2.33
C ARG A 224 14.29 10.50 -2.62
N THR A 225 14.51 9.23 -2.99
CA THR A 225 13.41 8.29 -3.25
C THR A 225 12.58 8.04 -1.98
N LYS A 226 13.23 8.00 -0.81
CA LYS A 226 12.54 7.88 0.47
C LYS A 226 11.69 9.10 0.79
N LEU A 227 12.16 10.32 0.48
CA LEU A 227 11.37 11.53 0.66
C LEU A 227 10.19 11.59 -0.32
N MET A 228 10.36 11.12 -1.56
CA MET A 228 9.23 10.96 -2.49
C MET A 228 8.21 9.94 -1.97
N ALA A 229 8.67 8.82 -1.42
CA ALA A 229 7.81 7.82 -0.77
C ALA A 229 7.11 8.41 0.47
N ALA A 230 7.82 9.20 1.28
CA ALA A 230 7.27 9.92 2.43
C ALA A 230 6.11 10.81 1.99
N ARG A 231 6.28 11.59 0.91
CA ARG A 231 5.25 12.48 0.39
C ARG A 231 3.98 11.72 -0.01
N ILE A 232 4.14 10.61 -0.73
CA ILE A 232 3.00 9.76 -1.14
C ILE A 232 2.29 9.19 0.10
N ALA A 233 3.07 8.61 1.03
CA ALA A 233 2.52 7.97 2.22
C ALA A 233 1.77 8.98 3.11
N THR A 234 2.41 10.10 3.47
CA THR A 234 1.82 11.07 4.42
C THR A 234 0.60 11.78 3.85
N GLN A 235 0.56 12.02 2.52
CA GLN A 235 -0.61 12.57 1.84
C GLN A 235 -1.79 11.58 1.78
N SER A 236 -1.53 10.27 1.88
CA SER A 236 -2.58 9.24 1.96
C SER A 236 -3.05 8.97 3.40
N GLY A 237 -2.43 9.62 4.40
CA GLY A 237 -2.77 9.43 5.81
C GLY A 237 -1.99 8.30 6.48
N CYS A 238 -0.94 7.80 5.80
CA CYS A 238 -0.03 6.78 6.29
C CYS A 238 1.19 7.47 6.90
N ALA A 239 1.54 7.12 8.15
CA ALA A 239 2.81 7.55 8.73
C ALA A 239 3.95 6.78 8.06
N MET A 240 5.14 7.36 7.96
CA MET A 240 6.30 6.65 7.41
C MET A 240 7.48 6.68 8.36
N ALA A 241 8.15 5.54 8.56
CA ALA A 241 9.43 5.47 9.27
C ALA A 241 10.58 5.20 8.30
N ILE A 242 11.70 5.87 8.49
CA ILE A 242 13.02 5.41 8.00
C ILE A 242 13.80 4.93 9.21
N THR A 243 14.24 3.67 9.19
CA THR A 243 15.04 3.08 10.28
C THR A 243 16.08 2.11 9.73
N GLN A 244 17.01 1.72 10.59
CA GLN A 244 18.11 0.85 10.24
C GLN A 244 17.64 -0.60 10.07
N GLY A 245 17.96 -1.18 8.92
CA GLY A 245 17.51 -2.52 8.53
C GLY A 245 18.54 -3.63 8.73
N GLN A 246 19.85 -3.35 8.76
CA GLN A 246 20.88 -4.40 8.79
C GLN A 246 20.84 -5.30 10.04
N PRO A 247 20.56 -4.78 11.25
CA PRO A 247 20.56 -5.63 12.43
C PRO A 247 19.41 -6.64 12.42
N LEU A 248 19.60 -7.78 13.11
CA LEU A 248 18.53 -8.76 13.33
C LEU A 248 17.38 -8.15 14.13
N HIS A 249 16.16 -8.57 13.84
CA HIS A 249 14.92 -8.07 14.44
C HIS A 249 14.70 -6.55 14.25
N PRO A 250 14.78 -6.02 13.02
CA PRO A 250 14.69 -4.59 12.80
C PRO A 250 13.31 -3.99 13.16
N LEU A 251 12.21 -4.74 13.00
CA LEU A 251 10.87 -4.26 13.33
C LEU A 251 10.63 -4.31 14.83
N ALA A 252 11.11 -5.35 15.53
CA ALA A 252 11.07 -5.37 16.99
C ALA A 252 11.89 -4.23 17.60
N ARG A 253 13.07 -3.93 17.04
CA ARG A 253 13.87 -2.77 17.46
C ARG A 253 13.12 -1.47 17.29
N LEU A 254 12.48 -1.23 16.14
CA LEU A 254 11.66 -0.04 15.92
C LEU A 254 10.49 0.02 16.92
N ARG A 255 9.79 -1.09 17.12
CA ARG A 255 8.69 -1.23 18.10
C ARG A 255 9.13 -0.90 19.53
N ASP A 256 10.39 -1.18 19.87
CA ASP A 256 10.96 -1.02 21.20
C ASP A 256 11.74 0.31 21.37
N GLY A 257 11.49 1.28 20.49
CA GLY A 257 12.06 2.64 20.58
C GLY A 257 13.41 2.83 19.90
N GLY A 258 13.76 1.92 18.98
CA GLY A 258 14.93 2.07 18.11
C GLY A 258 14.91 3.38 17.33
N ARG A 259 16.10 3.92 17.05
CA ARG A 259 16.23 5.20 16.36
C ARG A 259 15.63 5.14 14.95
N CYS A 260 14.82 6.14 14.63
CA CYS A 260 14.16 6.30 13.33
C CYS A 260 13.79 7.76 13.10
N THR A 261 13.48 8.10 11.85
CA THR A 261 12.71 9.31 11.54
C THR A 261 11.28 8.94 11.22
N TRP A 262 10.32 9.51 11.96
CA TRP A 262 8.91 9.44 11.65
C TRP A 262 8.47 10.63 10.80
N PHE A 263 7.87 10.37 9.65
CA PHE A 263 7.14 11.34 8.85
C PHE A 263 5.65 11.21 9.19
N LEU A 264 5.08 12.29 9.73
CA LEU A 264 3.71 12.26 10.21
C LEU A 264 2.71 12.38 9.05
N PRO A 265 1.55 11.69 9.13
CA PRO A 265 0.46 11.89 8.18
C PRO A 265 0.07 13.37 8.11
N ALA A 266 -0.29 13.86 6.92
CA ALA A 266 -0.91 15.17 6.83
C ALA A 266 -2.23 15.15 7.60
N THR A 267 -2.48 16.19 8.40
CA THR A 267 -3.60 16.30 9.36
C THR A 267 -4.96 16.01 8.73
N ASP A 268 -5.10 16.27 7.43
CA ASP A 268 -6.33 16.10 6.69
C ASP A 268 -6.30 14.98 5.64
N ALA A 269 -5.32 14.08 5.61
CA ALA A 269 -5.19 13.15 4.46
C ALA A 269 -6.35 12.15 4.32
N ARG A 270 -6.72 11.46 5.40
CA ARG A 270 -7.88 10.53 5.39
C ARG A 270 -9.20 11.27 5.26
N SER A 271 -9.31 12.44 5.90
CA SER A 271 -10.47 13.32 5.70
C SER A 271 -10.50 13.90 4.30
N ALA A 272 -9.38 14.11 3.61
CA ALA A 272 -9.29 14.64 2.25
C ALA A 272 -9.70 13.62 1.20
N ARG A 273 -9.38 12.33 1.35
CA ARG A 273 -9.97 11.29 0.49
C ARG A 273 -11.49 11.23 0.65
N LYS A 274 -11.96 11.23 1.91
CA LYS A 274 -13.41 11.27 2.18
C LYS A 274 -14.04 12.59 1.72
N SER A 275 -13.33 13.70 1.81
CA SER A 275 -13.76 15.02 1.35
C SER A 275 -13.68 15.14 -0.17
N TRP A 276 -12.81 14.40 -0.85
CA TRP A 276 -12.76 14.29 -2.30
C TRP A 276 -13.94 13.46 -2.81
N ILE A 277 -14.26 12.34 -2.15
CA ILE A 277 -15.50 11.60 -2.40
C ILE A 277 -16.72 12.50 -2.12
N ALA A 278 -16.72 13.27 -1.02
CA ALA A 278 -17.81 14.15 -0.62
C ALA A 278 -17.88 15.50 -1.37
N GLY A 279 -16.81 15.92 -2.04
CA GLY A 279 -16.58 17.32 -2.41
C GLY A 279 -16.40 17.57 -3.91
N SER A 280 -17.30 18.39 -4.46
CA SER A 280 -17.18 19.15 -5.72
C SER A 280 -16.93 18.40 -7.04
N LEU A 281 -17.14 17.09 -7.08
CA LEU A 281 -17.32 16.36 -8.33
C LEU A 281 -18.82 16.07 -8.53
N THR A 282 -19.32 16.43 -9.71
CA THR A 282 -20.63 15.97 -10.18
C THR A 282 -20.56 14.46 -10.30
N PRO A 283 -21.36 13.69 -9.52
CA PRO A 283 -21.37 12.24 -9.64
C PRO A 283 -21.69 11.84 -11.08
N ALA A 284 -20.96 10.86 -11.61
CA ALA A 284 -21.19 10.34 -12.97
C ALA A 284 -22.53 9.59 -13.07
N GLY A 285 -23.01 9.09 -11.93
CA GLY A 285 -24.36 8.53 -11.78
C GLY A 285 -24.81 8.49 -10.33
N GLN A 286 -25.88 7.74 -10.09
CA GLN A 286 -26.46 7.58 -8.75
C GLN A 286 -27.15 6.22 -8.60
N ALA A 287 -27.15 5.71 -7.37
CA ALA A 287 -27.90 4.55 -6.93
C ALA A 287 -28.97 4.98 -5.90
N VAL A 288 -30.22 4.59 -6.11
CA VAL A 288 -31.33 4.80 -5.17
C VAL A 288 -31.45 3.57 -4.29
N ILE A 289 -31.47 3.75 -2.98
CA ILE A 289 -31.42 2.63 -2.02
C ILE A 289 -32.68 2.56 -1.15
N ASP A 290 -32.93 1.39 -0.56
CA ASP A 290 -34.01 1.19 0.41
C ASP A 290 -33.61 1.55 1.86
N ASP A 291 -34.60 1.55 2.77
CA ASP A 291 -34.39 1.89 4.17
C ASP A 291 -33.46 0.89 4.90
N GLY A 292 -33.40 -0.36 4.44
CA GLY A 292 -32.50 -1.38 4.97
C GLY A 292 -31.04 -1.04 4.69
N ALA A 293 -30.75 -0.68 3.45
CA ALA A 293 -29.44 -0.18 3.04
C ALA A 293 -29.06 1.10 3.79
N ILE A 294 -29.97 2.06 3.96
CA ILE A 294 -29.69 3.30 4.72
C ILE A 294 -29.23 2.97 6.15
N ARG A 295 -29.94 2.06 6.83
CA ARG A 295 -29.53 1.59 8.18
C ARG A 295 -28.17 0.91 8.17
N ALA A 296 -27.92 0.01 7.20
CA ALA A 296 -26.65 -0.70 7.09
C ALA A 296 -25.46 0.26 6.86
N LEU A 297 -25.63 1.24 5.96
CA LEU A 297 -24.61 2.26 5.69
C LEU A 297 -24.33 3.12 6.93
N THR A 298 -25.38 3.48 7.68
CA THR A 298 -25.24 4.27 8.92
C THR A 298 -24.45 3.52 10.00
N MET A 299 -24.48 2.18 9.99
CA MET A 299 -23.65 1.32 10.85
C MET A 299 -22.23 1.07 10.30
N GLY A 300 -21.84 1.69 9.18
CA GLY A 300 -20.51 1.54 8.59
C GLY A 300 -20.34 0.32 7.68
N SER A 301 -21.44 -0.24 7.17
CA SER A 301 -21.40 -1.36 6.21
C SER A 301 -21.20 -0.87 4.77
N SER A 302 -20.82 -1.79 3.87
CA SER A 302 -20.80 -1.56 2.42
C SER A 302 -22.22 -1.47 1.85
N LEU A 303 -22.38 -0.86 0.67
CA LEU A 303 -23.63 -0.88 -0.09
C LEU A 303 -23.70 -2.17 -0.91
N LEU A 304 -24.58 -3.10 -0.55
CA LEU A 304 -24.83 -4.32 -1.32
C LEU A 304 -25.87 -4.10 -2.43
N PRO A 305 -25.81 -4.83 -3.56
CA PRO A 305 -26.79 -4.73 -4.65
C PRO A 305 -28.24 -4.96 -4.19
N ALA A 306 -28.46 -5.85 -3.22
CA ALA A 306 -29.78 -6.18 -2.68
C ALA A 306 -30.53 -4.96 -2.13
N GLY A 307 -29.80 -3.96 -1.63
CA GLY A 307 -30.36 -2.72 -1.08
C GLY A 307 -30.60 -1.63 -2.12
N VAL A 308 -30.31 -1.88 -3.40
CA VAL A 308 -30.36 -0.91 -4.49
C VAL A 308 -31.65 -1.09 -5.29
N THR A 309 -32.44 -0.05 -5.40
CA THR A 309 -33.75 -0.04 -6.06
C THR A 309 -33.74 0.56 -7.45
N ALA A 310 -32.76 1.42 -7.77
CA ALA A 310 -32.57 1.97 -9.10
C ALA A 310 -31.13 2.46 -9.29
N VAL A 311 -30.62 2.40 -10.51
CA VAL A 311 -29.31 2.96 -10.89
C VAL A 311 -29.48 3.82 -12.14
N THR A 312 -29.01 5.07 -12.10
CA THR A 312 -29.12 6.04 -13.20
C THR A 312 -27.81 6.76 -13.46
N GLY A 313 -27.63 7.29 -14.67
CA GLY A 313 -26.36 7.88 -15.13
C GLY A 313 -25.52 6.88 -15.91
N ASP A 314 -24.40 7.34 -16.42
CA ASP A 314 -23.43 6.54 -17.18
C ASP A 314 -22.08 6.68 -16.50
N PHE A 315 -21.52 5.54 -16.07
CA PHE A 315 -20.34 5.50 -15.23
C PHE A 315 -19.63 4.16 -15.35
N ASP A 316 -18.32 4.20 -15.19
CA ASP A 316 -17.47 3.02 -15.15
C ASP A 316 -17.17 2.61 -13.71
N ARG A 317 -16.57 1.41 -13.57
CA ARG A 317 -16.02 0.97 -12.29
C ARG A 317 -14.99 1.99 -11.79
N GLY A 318 -15.13 2.38 -10.53
CA GLY A 318 -14.26 3.33 -9.85
C GLY A 318 -14.69 4.78 -9.99
N ASP A 319 -15.75 5.08 -10.74
CA ASP A 319 -16.34 6.40 -10.81
C ASP A 319 -17.13 6.73 -9.56
N LEU A 320 -17.18 8.03 -9.24
CA LEU A 320 -17.96 8.55 -8.14
C LEU A 320 -19.45 8.54 -8.50
N ILE A 321 -20.24 7.83 -7.70
CA ILE A 321 -21.70 7.84 -7.79
C ILE A 321 -22.33 8.36 -6.49
N ALA A 322 -23.47 9.03 -6.62
CA ALA A 322 -24.29 9.42 -5.47
C ALA A 322 -25.13 8.25 -4.97
N VAL A 323 -25.39 8.22 -3.67
CA VAL A 323 -26.33 7.27 -3.05
C VAL A 323 -27.52 8.09 -2.54
N MET A 324 -28.69 7.77 -3.06
CA MET A 324 -29.93 8.53 -2.84
C MET A 324 -30.95 7.69 -2.08
N ASP A 325 -31.73 8.30 -1.19
CA ASP A 325 -32.95 7.65 -0.68
C ASP A 325 -34.07 7.71 -1.72
N ARG A 326 -35.19 7.04 -1.41
CA ARG A 326 -36.39 7.03 -2.27
C ARG A 326 -37.06 8.39 -2.40
N GLN A 327 -36.76 9.33 -1.49
CA GLN A 327 -37.27 10.70 -1.49
C GLN A 327 -36.39 11.64 -2.32
N GLY A 328 -35.27 11.15 -2.86
CA GLY A 328 -34.34 11.93 -3.68
C GLY A 328 -33.34 12.74 -2.85
N ASN A 329 -33.18 12.46 -1.56
CA ASN A 329 -32.11 13.04 -0.75
C ASN A 329 -30.81 12.27 -0.95
N ARG A 330 -29.70 12.98 -1.06
CA ARG A 330 -28.36 12.37 -1.14
C ARG A 330 -27.89 11.96 0.26
N ILE A 331 -27.78 10.67 0.49
CA ILE A 331 -27.41 10.05 1.77
C ILE A 331 -25.90 9.86 1.87
N ALA A 332 -25.30 9.47 0.76
CA ALA A 332 -23.88 9.18 0.67
C ALA A 332 -23.36 9.43 -0.75
N CYS A 333 -22.06 9.21 -0.93
CA CYS A 333 -21.46 8.96 -2.23
C CYS A 333 -20.28 8.02 -2.08
N GLY A 334 -19.90 7.38 -3.18
CA GLY A 334 -18.78 6.48 -3.17
C GLY A 334 -18.38 6.00 -4.54
N LEU A 335 -17.34 5.17 -4.58
CA LEU A 335 -16.77 4.67 -5.82
C LEU A 335 -17.44 3.35 -6.21
N ALA A 336 -17.99 3.29 -7.43
CA ALA A 336 -18.71 2.11 -7.89
C ALA A 336 -17.76 0.91 -8.10
N ALA A 337 -18.17 -0.28 -7.65
CA ALA A 337 -17.45 -1.52 -7.93
C ALA A 337 -17.76 -2.10 -9.33
N TYR A 338 -18.82 -1.62 -9.96
CA TYR A 338 -19.35 -2.06 -11.25
C TYR A 338 -19.58 -0.86 -12.18
N ALA A 339 -19.54 -1.09 -13.49
CA ALA A 339 -20.03 -0.12 -14.47
C ALA A 339 -21.56 -0.03 -14.42
N ALA A 340 -22.13 1.05 -14.96
CA ALA A 340 -23.55 1.37 -14.84
C ALA A 340 -24.48 0.27 -15.36
N ASP A 341 -24.13 -0.38 -16.46
CA ASP A 341 -24.93 -1.46 -17.06
C ASP A 341 -25.00 -2.69 -16.16
N ASP A 342 -23.86 -3.13 -15.62
CA ASP A 342 -23.81 -4.26 -14.70
C ASP A 342 -24.48 -3.92 -13.36
N ALA A 343 -24.25 -2.72 -12.83
CA ALA A 343 -24.90 -2.21 -11.62
C ALA A 343 -26.44 -2.22 -11.75
N ARG A 344 -26.98 -1.89 -12.93
CA ARG A 344 -28.43 -1.99 -13.20
C ARG A 344 -28.93 -3.42 -13.22
N ARG A 345 -28.13 -4.36 -13.73
CA ARG A 345 -28.51 -5.79 -13.81
C ARG A 345 -28.57 -6.47 -12.45
N ILE A 346 -27.68 -6.09 -11.52
CA ILE A 346 -27.60 -6.69 -10.17
C ILE A 346 -28.39 -5.93 -9.10
N ALA A 347 -28.95 -4.76 -9.43
CA ALA A 347 -29.74 -3.97 -8.48
C ALA A 347 -30.94 -4.78 -7.96
N GLY A 348 -31.06 -4.89 -6.64
CA GLY A 348 -32.12 -5.63 -5.95
C GLY A 348 -31.84 -7.13 -5.78
N HIS A 349 -30.70 -7.63 -6.25
CA HIS A 349 -30.31 -9.03 -6.16
C HIS A 349 -29.31 -9.29 -5.02
N GLN A 350 -29.29 -10.51 -4.51
CA GLN A 350 -28.32 -10.97 -3.53
C GLN A 350 -26.94 -11.19 -4.18
N SER A 351 -25.88 -11.09 -3.39
CA SER A 351 -24.50 -11.17 -3.91
C SER A 351 -24.17 -12.52 -4.56
N ASP A 352 -24.84 -13.60 -4.14
CA ASP A 352 -24.71 -14.94 -4.74
C ASP A 352 -25.40 -15.07 -6.11
N GLU A 353 -26.30 -14.14 -6.49
CA GLU A 353 -26.94 -14.11 -7.82
C GLU A 353 -26.10 -13.36 -8.87
N ILE A 354 -25.01 -12.68 -8.47
CA ILE A 354 -24.22 -11.81 -9.36
C ILE A 354 -23.63 -12.59 -10.53
N GLU A 355 -23.05 -13.76 -10.28
CA GLU A 355 -22.41 -14.57 -11.31
C GLU A 355 -23.40 -15.01 -12.39
N ASP A 356 -24.58 -15.47 -11.99
CA ASP A 356 -25.64 -15.88 -12.91
C ASP A 356 -26.16 -14.71 -13.75
N LEU A 357 -26.28 -13.52 -13.12
CA LEU A 357 -26.80 -12.33 -13.78
C LEU A 357 -25.80 -11.71 -14.75
N LEU A 358 -24.50 -11.71 -14.42
CA LEU A 358 -23.46 -11.04 -15.19
C LEU A 358 -22.68 -11.98 -16.12
N GLY A 359 -22.65 -13.28 -15.81
CA GLY A 359 -21.80 -14.28 -16.46
C GLY A 359 -20.36 -14.30 -15.93
N TRP A 360 -20.10 -13.62 -14.82
CA TRP A 360 -18.81 -13.56 -14.14
C TRP A 360 -19.00 -13.13 -12.68
N GLN A 361 -18.15 -13.63 -11.78
CA GLN A 361 -18.18 -13.26 -10.37
C GLN A 361 -17.41 -11.96 -10.10
N GLY A 362 -18.09 -10.96 -9.54
CA GLY A 362 -17.52 -9.67 -9.14
C GLY A 362 -17.41 -9.47 -7.62
N ALA A 363 -17.29 -8.22 -7.18
CA ALA A 363 -17.32 -7.89 -5.75
C ALA A 363 -18.73 -8.03 -5.17
N ASP A 364 -18.87 -8.51 -3.93
CA ASP A 364 -20.19 -8.71 -3.32
C ASP A 364 -20.96 -7.39 -3.14
N GLU A 365 -20.23 -6.28 -2.96
CA GLU A 365 -20.76 -4.94 -2.80
C GLU A 365 -20.78 -4.11 -4.09
N LEU A 366 -21.78 -3.22 -4.21
CA LEU A 366 -21.81 -2.16 -5.22
C LEU A 366 -20.87 -1.01 -4.86
N ILE A 367 -20.75 -0.66 -3.57
CA ILE A 367 -19.78 0.32 -3.04
C ILE A 367 -19.22 -0.20 -1.72
N HIS A 368 -17.90 -0.39 -1.63
CA HIS A 368 -17.24 -0.80 -0.39
C HIS A 368 -17.23 0.31 0.66
N ARG A 369 -17.37 -0.04 1.94
CA ARG A 369 -17.41 0.92 3.06
C ARG A 369 -16.23 1.90 3.11
N ASP A 370 -15.05 1.45 2.67
CA ASP A 370 -13.83 2.29 2.65
C ASP A 370 -13.83 3.33 1.52
N ASP A 371 -14.68 3.13 0.51
CA ASP A 371 -14.89 4.04 -0.61
C ASP A 371 -16.26 4.72 -0.56
N LEU A 372 -16.92 4.68 0.60
CA LEU A 372 -18.22 5.29 0.85
C LEU A 372 -18.10 6.39 1.90
N VAL A 373 -18.78 7.51 1.66
CA VAL A 373 -18.86 8.64 2.59
C VAL A 373 -20.31 9.01 2.79
N LEU A 374 -20.77 8.92 4.04
CA LEU A 374 -22.06 9.43 4.47
C LEU A 374 -22.06 10.96 4.48
N LEU A 375 -23.10 11.56 3.91
CA LEU A 375 -23.29 13.01 3.84
C LEU A 375 -24.35 13.51 4.82
N MET A 376 -25.09 12.60 5.46
CA MET A 376 -26.01 12.96 6.52
C MET A 376 -25.25 13.50 7.73
N ARG A 377 -25.65 14.70 8.19
CA ARG A 377 -25.32 15.16 9.54
C ARG A 377 -26.02 14.22 10.53
N THR A 378 -25.26 13.46 11.30
CA THR A 378 -25.75 12.94 12.57
C THR A 378 -26.07 14.12 13.47
N GLU A 379 -27.35 14.50 13.56
CA GLU A 379 -27.81 15.22 14.74
C GLU A 379 -27.61 14.27 15.93
N SER A 380 -26.75 14.68 16.86
CA SER A 380 -26.57 14.03 18.14
C SER A 380 -27.93 13.93 18.82
N ALA A 381 -28.45 12.70 18.96
CA ALA A 381 -29.58 12.42 19.84
C ALA A 381 -29.13 12.60 21.29
N THR A 382 -29.18 13.83 21.78
CA THR A 382 -29.36 14.10 23.21
C THR A 382 -30.84 13.97 23.51
N SER A 383 -31.19 12.90 24.21
CA SER A 383 -32.38 12.80 25.06
C SER A 383 -31.98 12.05 26.32
#